data_AF-A0A925MIA8-F1
#
_entry.id   AF-A0A925MIA8-F1
#
_cell.length_a   1.000
_cell.length_b   1.000
_cell.length_c   1.000
_cell.angle_alpha   90.00
_cell.angle_beta   90.00
_cell.angle_gamma   90.00
#
_symmetry.space_group_name_H-M   'P 1'
#
loop_
_entity.id
_entity.type
_entity.pdbx_description
1 polymer ?
#
loop_
_entity_poly.entity_id
_entity_poly.type
_entity_poly.pdbx_seq_one_letter_code
_entity_poly.pdbx_strand_id
1 'polypeptide(L)'
;MRFAVAHKVASYLMVGCAYVALIAGGGVQPLIALGGLVALIASWWWEPPLVKLEKWSLLWTIGSIVALVYTGMTAVLSADFLGVGAQFLVWLIVAKAFNRRAARDWQQMYLLAFLMLVAGSVLNPDVTYGLCFLGFVITSTWALTLFHLRREMEDNLLVKHAADRASERVEVRRILDSRRIVNTRFFVGTGALSFGVFLGAALVFLALPRVGIGFFLKGRGGLTLTGFSDGVKLGGHGLIKNDATVVMRVEIGSRWGGRDAPDIHWRGVAFDRYEHGQWSRLSTAPHTRQTLEESAARDRRFLLWDGPAVPSAAIDELQTQLVRQNIWLDPLDSDVLFGASTPRIVEYAHTVRPRKSLVERNDEIRLDHGNTVHYAVWSQLTPPTPEAMRASAGPLPAGYSVYLQLPPEITPRTRELARTITAGMTTHFEKAEAIKSWLINNLSYTLVLEDPRNQEPVDFFLFDRKKGHCEYFASAFAVLARAVGVPTRQVNGFLGGEWNEYQGYVAVRAGDAHSWDEVYFPRVGWVTFDPTPSASIDVLGRGSDGLRARIGRMLDTLR
;
A
#
# COMPACT_ATOMS: atom_id res chain seq x y z
N MET A 1 45.92 -10.06 -21.05
CA MET A 1 44.93 -10.34 -22.13
C MET A 1 45.20 -9.37 -23.28
N ARG A 2 44.82 -9.66 -24.54
CA ARG A 2 44.87 -8.62 -25.60
C ARG A 2 43.84 -7.54 -25.27
N PHE A 3 44.14 -6.27 -25.54
CA PHE A 3 43.26 -5.16 -25.18
C PHE A 3 41.87 -5.29 -25.81
N ALA A 4 41.79 -5.67 -27.09
CA ALA A 4 40.50 -5.86 -27.78
C ALA A 4 39.63 -6.93 -27.10
N VAL A 5 40.24 -8.04 -26.66
CA VAL A 5 39.55 -9.11 -25.92
C VAL A 5 39.19 -8.64 -24.52
N ALA A 6 40.07 -7.87 -23.86
CA ALA A 6 39.82 -7.27 -22.55
C ALA A 6 38.61 -6.35 -22.52
N HIS A 7 38.54 -5.42 -23.46
CA HIS A 7 37.39 -4.54 -23.62
C HIS A 7 36.12 -5.37 -23.88
N LYS A 8 36.17 -6.30 -24.84
CA LYS A 8 35.02 -7.14 -25.19
C LYS A 8 34.51 -7.97 -24.00
N VAL A 9 35.39 -8.62 -23.24
CA VAL A 9 35.02 -9.35 -22.03
C VAL A 9 34.34 -8.43 -21.02
N ALA A 10 34.93 -7.28 -20.72
CA ALA A 10 34.37 -6.32 -19.76
C ALA A 10 32.97 -5.85 -20.18
N SER A 11 32.78 -5.51 -21.46
CA SER A 11 31.50 -5.10 -22.03
C SER A 11 30.44 -6.20 -21.93
N TYR A 12 30.78 -7.45 -22.24
CA TYR A 12 29.85 -8.57 -22.17
C TYR A 12 29.50 -8.96 -20.74
N LEU A 13 30.44 -8.85 -19.80
CA LEU A 13 30.16 -9.05 -18.38
C LEU A 13 29.21 -7.98 -17.84
N MET A 14 29.40 -6.71 -18.21
CA MET A 14 28.48 -5.62 -17.87
C MET A 14 27.07 -5.88 -18.41
N VAL A 15 26.95 -6.21 -19.69
CA VAL A 15 25.66 -6.56 -20.31
C VAL A 15 25.05 -7.80 -19.65
N GLY A 16 25.85 -8.81 -19.35
CA GLY A 16 25.41 -10.04 -18.68
C GLY A 16 24.86 -9.78 -17.28
N CYS A 17 25.52 -8.96 -16.46
CA CYS A 17 25.04 -8.57 -15.15
C CYS A 17 23.67 -7.87 -15.23
N ALA A 18 23.51 -6.92 -16.16
CA ALA A 18 22.23 -6.25 -16.39
C ALA A 18 21.15 -7.19 -16.93
N TYR A 19 21.53 -8.12 -17.82
CA TYR A 19 20.63 -9.12 -18.38
C TYR A 19 20.06 -10.02 -17.29
N VAL A 20 20.93 -10.59 -16.45
CA VAL A 20 20.53 -11.44 -15.32
C VAL A 20 19.67 -10.66 -14.33
N ALA A 21 20.04 -9.42 -14.01
CA ALA A 21 19.23 -8.57 -13.12
C ALA A 21 17.79 -8.42 -13.62
N LEU A 22 17.61 -8.20 -14.93
CA LEU A 22 16.31 -8.02 -15.56
C LEU A 22 15.49 -9.31 -15.60
N ILE A 23 16.07 -10.43 -16.06
CA ILE A 23 15.31 -11.68 -16.25
C ILE A 23 14.96 -12.35 -14.92
N ALA A 24 15.80 -12.20 -13.89
CA ALA A 24 15.54 -12.79 -12.59
C ALA A 24 14.33 -12.12 -11.88
N GLY A 25 13.91 -10.94 -12.33
CA GLY A 25 12.70 -10.26 -11.85
C GLY A 25 11.38 -10.76 -12.45
N GLY A 26 11.37 -11.79 -13.31
CA GLY A 26 10.15 -12.41 -13.82
C GLY A 26 9.33 -11.58 -14.83
N GLY A 27 9.69 -10.33 -15.13
CA GLY A 27 9.00 -9.49 -16.12
C GLY A 27 9.26 -9.88 -17.59
N VAL A 28 10.17 -10.82 -17.84
CA VAL A 28 10.50 -11.33 -19.18
C VAL A 28 10.05 -12.78 -19.30
N GLN A 29 9.32 -13.10 -20.37
CA GLN A 29 8.89 -14.48 -20.63
C GLN A 29 10.10 -15.44 -20.69
N PRO A 30 10.03 -16.63 -20.09
CA PRO A 30 11.17 -17.57 -20.01
C PRO A 30 11.78 -17.93 -21.38
N LEU A 31 10.95 -18.07 -22.42
CA LEU A 31 11.42 -18.35 -23.78
C LEU A 31 12.22 -17.19 -24.38
N ILE A 32 11.77 -15.95 -24.15
CA ILE A 32 12.47 -14.74 -24.60
C ILE A 32 13.77 -14.56 -23.82
N ALA A 33 13.75 -14.84 -22.51
CA ALA A 33 14.94 -14.80 -21.66
C ALA A 33 15.99 -15.85 -22.08
N LEU A 34 15.56 -17.09 -22.34
CA LEU A 34 16.49 -18.13 -22.79
C LEU A 34 17.02 -17.84 -24.20
N GLY A 35 16.13 -17.47 -25.14
CA GLY A 35 16.49 -17.13 -26.50
C GLY A 35 17.44 -15.94 -26.57
N GLY A 36 17.18 -14.90 -25.78
CA GLY A 36 18.04 -13.71 -25.69
C GLY A 36 19.41 -14.03 -25.10
N LEU A 37 19.49 -14.88 -24.07
CA LEU A 37 20.76 -15.33 -23.50
C LEU A 37 21.61 -16.10 -24.53
N VAL A 38 21.00 -17.07 -25.21
CA VAL A 38 21.66 -17.87 -26.26
C VAL A 38 22.14 -16.95 -27.40
N ALA A 39 21.30 -16.00 -27.81
CA ALA A 39 21.65 -15.04 -28.86
C ALA A 39 22.79 -14.10 -28.42
N LEU A 40 22.79 -13.61 -27.18
CA LEU A 40 23.89 -12.81 -26.64
C LEU A 40 25.19 -13.62 -26.62
N ILE A 41 25.18 -14.88 -26.21
CA ILE A 41 26.37 -15.74 -26.26
C ILE A 41 26.83 -15.94 -27.71
N ALA A 42 25.93 -16.27 -28.63
CA ALA A 42 26.24 -16.46 -30.05
C ALA A 42 26.83 -15.20 -30.70
N SER A 43 26.37 -14.01 -30.29
CA SER A 43 26.87 -12.73 -30.78
C SER A 43 28.37 -12.51 -30.50
N TRP A 44 28.96 -13.28 -29.57
CA TRP A 44 30.40 -13.22 -29.29
C TRP A 44 31.24 -13.52 -30.54
N TRP A 45 30.85 -14.51 -31.34
CA TRP A 45 31.58 -14.88 -32.57
C TRP A 45 31.10 -14.13 -33.81
N TRP A 46 30.09 -13.26 -33.67
CA TRP A 46 29.46 -12.54 -34.77
C TRP A 46 30.15 -11.21 -35.04
N GLU A 47 31.33 -11.25 -35.66
CA GLU A 47 32.12 -10.07 -36.01
C GLU A 47 32.95 -10.27 -37.30
N PRO A 48 33.35 -9.20 -38.01
CA PRO A 48 34.26 -9.30 -39.14
C PRO A 48 35.63 -9.84 -38.71
N PRO A 49 36.30 -10.69 -39.53
CA PRO A 49 35.98 -11.03 -40.91
C PRO A 49 35.00 -12.22 -41.08
N LEU A 50 34.60 -12.89 -39.99
CA LEU A 50 33.78 -14.11 -40.06
C LEU A 50 32.40 -13.84 -40.67
N VAL A 51 31.83 -12.65 -40.43
CA VAL A 51 30.50 -12.27 -40.94
C VAL A 51 30.53 -10.89 -41.59
N LYS A 52 29.91 -10.76 -42.76
CA LYS A 52 29.67 -9.48 -43.44
C LYS A 52 28.39 -8.83 -42.89
N LEU A 53 28.53 -7.97 -41.88
CA LEU A 53 27.43 -7.32 -41.17
C LEU A 53 26.47 -6.52 -42.07
N GLU A 54 26.96 -5.98 -43.20
CA GLU A 54 26.17 -5.20 -44.15
C GLU A 54 25.01 -5.99 -44.76
N LYS A 55 25.19 -7.30 -44.96
CA LYS A 55 24.14 -8.16 -45.53
C LYS A 55 22.95 -8.38 -44.60
N TRP A 56 23.15 -8.20 -43.30
CA TRP A 56 22.17 -8.55 -42.26
C TRP A 56 21.51 -7.34 -41.61
N SER A 57 21.95 -6.11 -41.86
CA SER A 57 21.36 -4.94 -41.20
C SER A 57 19.90 -4.73 -41.54
N LEU A 58 19.49 -4.97 -42.79
CA LEU A 58 18.11 -4.80 -43.19
C LEU A 58 17.19 -5.76 -42.41
N LEU A 59 17.61 -7.01 -42.23
CA LEU A 59 16.87 -8.00 -41.46
C LEU A 59 16.73 -7.59 -39.99
N TRP A 60 17.80 -7.11 -39.36
CA TRP A 60 17.74 -6.62 -37.97
C TRP A 60 16.88 -5.36 -37.81
N THR A 61 16.89 -4.45 -38.79
CA THR A 61 16.01 -3.27 -38.79
C THR A 61 14.56 -3.68 -38.92
N ILE A 62 14.22 -4.55 -39.88
CA ILE A 62 12.85 -5.07 -40.06
C ILE A 62 12.40 -5.79 -38.80
N GLY A 63 13.23 -6.68 -38.25
CA GLY A 63 12.93 -7.39 -37.00
C GLY A 63 12.70 -6.45 -35.82
N SER A 64 13.44 -5.35 -35.72
CA SER A 64 13.24 -4.34 -34.67
C SER A 64 11.96 -3.54 -34.82
N ILE A 65 11.53 -3.24 -36.06
CA ILE A 65 10.24 -2.62 -36.33
C ILE A 65 9.11 -3.57 -35.96
N VAL A 66 9.21 -4.85 -36.35
CA VAL A 66 8.22 -5.88 -35.99
C VAL A 66 8.13 -6.06 -34.47
N ALA A 67 9.27 -6.14 -33.80
CA ALA A 67 9.33 -6.24 -32.34
C ALA A 67 8.69 -5.01 -31.67
N LEU A 68 8.93 -3.80 -32.19
CA LEU A 68 8.33 -2.55 -31.67
C LEU A 68 6.80 -2.57 -31.83
N VAL A 69 6.28 -2.96 -33.00
CA VAL A 69 4.83 -3.06 -33.25
C VAL A 69 4.20 -4.13 -32.36
N TYR A 70 4.83 -5.30 -32.24
CA TYR A 70 4.37 -6.37 -31.35
C TYR A 70 4.34 -5.92 -29.89
N THR A 71 5.39 -5.24 -29.44
CA THR A 71 5.50 -4.66 -28.09
C THR A 71 4.41 -3.62 -27.85
N GLY A 72 4.17 -2.71 -28.81
CA GLY A 72 3.10 -1.70 -28.69
C GLY A 72 1.71 -2.33 -28.60
N MET A 73 1.43 -3.32 -29.44
CA MET A 73 0.14 -4.02 -29.44
C MET A 73 -0.06 -4.82 -28.14
N THR A 74 0.95 -5.55 -27.68
CA THR A 74 0.88 -6.32 -26.43
C THR A 74 0.77 -5.43 -25.19
N ALA A 75 1.46 -4.29 -25.15
CA ALA A 75 1.33 -3.32 -24.06
C ALA A 75 -0.11 -2.78 -23.94
N VAL A 76 -0.75 -2.46 -25.06
CA VAL A 76 -2.15 -1.99 -25.09
C VAL A 76 -3.13 -3.08 -24.63
N LEU A 77 -2.90 -4.33 -25.03
CA LEU A 77 -3.80 -5.45 -24.71
C LEU A 77 -3.65 -6.00 -23.29
N SER A 78 -2.42 -6.00 -22.75
CA SER A 78 -2.12 -6.58 -21.44
C SER A 78 -2.13 -5.57 -20.29
N ALA A 79 -2.06 -4.26 -20.60
CA ALA A 79 -1.85 -3.17 -19.64
C ALA A 79 -0.57 -3.30 -18.77
N ASP A 80 0.33 -4.24 -19.10
CA ASP A 80 1.64 -4.40 -18.44
C ASP A 80 2.75 -3.72 -19.26
N PHE A 81 2.91 -2.42 -19.06
CA PHE A 81 3.91 -1.62 -19.78
C PHE A 81 5.35 -1.97 -19.38
N LEU A 82 5.57 -2.38 -18.12
CA LEU A 82 6.91 -2.60 -17.58
C LEU A 82 7.48 -3.95 -18.04
N GLY A 83 6.71 -5.03 -17.95
CA GLY A 83 7.13 -6.36 -18.42
C GLY A 83 7.30 -6.40 -19.94
N VAL A 84 6.38 -5.79 -20.68
CA VAL A 84 6.48 -5.69 -22.15
C VAL A 84 7.67 -4.82 -22.57
N GLY A 85 7.93 -3.71 -21.87
CA GLY A 85 9.13 -2.90 -22.08
C GLY A 85 10.43 -3.65 -21.81
N ALA A 86 10.48 -4.48 -20.76
CA ALA A 86 11.63 -5.32 -20.44
C ALA A 86 11.94 -6.36 -21.54
N GLN A 87 10.90 -6.98 -22.11
CA GLN A 87 11.06 -7.90 -23.24
C GLN A 87 11.60 -7.20 -24.49
N PHE A 88 11.15 -5.98 -24.74
CA PHE A 88 11.67 -5.17 -25.84
C PHE A 88 13.14 -4.78 -25.63
N LEU A 89 13.56 -4.47 -24.40
CA LEU A 89 14.97 -4.22 -24.08
C LEU A 89 15.85 -5.45 -24.37
N VAL A 90 15.37 -6.67 -24.07
CA VAL A 90 16.04 -7.93 -24.42
C VAL A 90 16.21 -8.05 -25.94
N TRP A 91 15.20 -7.70 -26.73
CA TRP A 91 15.32 -7.68 -28.19
C TRP A 91 16.36 -6.66 -28.66
N LEU A 92 16.30 -5.42 -28.16
CA LEU A 92 17.19 -4.34 -28.57
C LEU A 92 18.66 -4.66 -28.26
N ILE A 93 18.97 -5.21 -27.08
CA ILE A 93 20.35 -5.55 -26.72
C ILE A 93 20.90 -6.66 -27.62
N VAL A 94 20.09 -7.65 -27.97
CA VAL A 94 20.45 -8.73 -28.91
C VAL A 94 20.66 -8.17 -30.30
N ALA A 95 19.69 -7.44 -30.85
CA ALA A 95 19.79 -6.84 -32.18
C ALA A 95 21.03 -5.93 -32.30
N LYS A 96 21.32 -5.17 -31.24
CA LYS A 96 22.52 -4.34 -31.18
C LYS A 96 23.81 -5.15 -31.13
N ALA A 97 23.85 -6.24 -30.38
CA ALA A 97 25.02 -7.11 -30.28
C ALA A 97 25.40 -7.75 -31.63
N PHE A 98 24.41 -8.07 -32.49
CA PHE A 98 24.64 -8.64 -33.83
C PHE A 98 24.97 -7.60 -34.91
N ASN A 99 24.77 -6.31 -34.68
CA ASN A 99 24.99 -5.24 -35.67
C ASN A 99 26.01 -4.18 -35.20
N ARG A 100 27.08 -4.62 -34.50
CA ARG A 100 28.17 -3.73 -34.04
C ARG A 100 29.15 -3.42 -35.16
N ARG A 101 29.20 -2.17 -35.61
CA ARG A 101 30.05 -1.68 -36.70
C ARG A 101 31.12 -0.70 -36.22
N ALA A 102 30.79 0.15 -35.24
CA ALA A 102 31.64 1.25 -34.79
C ALA A 102 31.79 1.29 -33.26
N ALA A 103 32.75 2.08 -32.77
CA ALA A 103 32.95 2.30 -31.34
C ALA A 103 31.68 2.84 -30.65
N ARG A 104 30.90 3.70 -31.34
CA ARG A 104 29.61 4.24 -30.86
C ARG A 104 28.58 3.15 -30.54
N ASP A 105 28.66 1.98 -31.16
CA ASP A 105 27.72 0.89 -30.92
C ASP A 105 27.90 0.27 -29.53
N TRP A 106 29.12 0.32 -28.97
CA TRP A 106 29.38 -0.08 -27.59
C TRP A 106 28.68 0.84 -26.59
N GLN A 107 28.66 2.15 -26.84
CA GLN A 107 27.95 3.11 -25.98
C GLN A 107 26.44 2.83 -25.94
N GLN A 108 25.86 2.47 -27.09
CA GLN A 108 24.44 2.10 -27.15
C GLN A 108 24.16 0.81 -26.39
N MET A 109 25.05 -0.19 -26.46
CA MET A 109 24.93 -1.40 -25.63
C MET A 109 25.05 -1.09 -24.13
N TYR A 110 25.93 -0.17 -23.73
CA TYR A 110 26.07 0.26 -22.33
C TYR A 110 24.82 1.00 -21.84
N LEU A 111 24.25 1.87 -22.67
CA LEU A 111 22.98 2.55 -22.37
C LEU A 111 21.84 1.54 -22.21
N LEU A 112 21.71 0.58 -23.13
CA LEU A 112 20.71 -0.47 -23.04
C LEU A 112 20.92 -1.33 -21.79
N ALA A 113 22.16 -1.72 -21.47
CA ALA A 113 22.46 -2.47 -20.25
C ALA A 113 22.11 -1.67 -18.98
N PHE A 114 22.35 -0.36 -18.97
CA PHE A 114 21.92 0.50 -17.87
C PHE A 114 20.39 0.57 -17.75
N LEU A 115 19.66 0.75 -18.85
CA LEU A 115 18.19 0.73 -18.86
C LEU A 115 17.63 -0.61 -18.37
N MET A 116 18.25 -1.73 -18.77
CA MET A 116 17.91 -3.07 -18.28
C MET A 116 18.14 -3.20 -16.77
N LEU A 117 19.23 -2.62 -16.23
CA LEU A 117 19.50 -2.62 -14.80
C LEU A 117 18.47 -1.79 -14.02
N VAL A 118 18.04 -0.65 -14.56
CA VAL A 118 16.98 0.20 -13.99
C VAL A 118 15.65 -0.53 -14.01
N ALA A 119 15.26 -1.12 -15.14
CA ALA A 119 14.04 -1.94 -15.22
C ALA A 119 14.11 -3.15 -14.27
N GLY A 120 15.28 -3.79 -14.18
CA GLY A 120 15.54 -4.89 -13.23
C GLY A 120 15.41 -4.46 -11.77
N SER A 121 15.71 -3.21 -11.42
CA SER A 121 15.56 -2.71 -10.04
C SER A 121 14.11 -2.68 -9.55
N VAL A 122 13.16 -2.52 -10.49
CA VAL A 122 11.73 -2.49 -10.20
C VAL A 122 11.15 -3.91 -10.25
N LEU A 123 11.63 -4.74 -11.17
CA LEU A 123 11.12 -6.09 -11.39
C LEU A 123 11.70 -7.13 -10.43
N ASN A 124 12.90 -6.91 -9.88
CA ASN A 124 13.63 -7.91 -9.11
C ASN A 124 13.95 -7.41 -7.68
N PRO A 125 13.13 -7.77 -6.67
CA PRO A 125 13.36 -7.38 -5.28
C PRO A 125 14.35 -8.31 -4.53
N ASP A 126 14.87 -9.36 -5.17
CA ASP A 126 15.67 -10.38 -4.48
C ASP A 126 17.13 -9.95 -4.28
N VAL A 127 17.83 -10.66 -3.38
CA VAL A 127 19.28 -10.51 -3.14
C VAL A 127 20.09 -10.68 -4.44
N THR A 128 19.57 -11.45 -5.39
CA THR A 128 20.12 -11.62 -6.74
C THR A 128 20.34 -10.28 -7.44
N TYR A 129 19.40 -9.33 -7.32
CA TYR A 129 19.56 -8.00 -7.89
C TYR A 129 20.77 -7.28 -7.30
N GLY A 130 20.95 -7.32 -5.98
CA GLY A 130 22.10 -6.70 -5.31
C GLY A 130 23.44 -7.24 -5.79
N LEU A 131 23.54 -8.57 -5.99
CA LEU A 131 24.74 -9.21 -6.55
C LEU A 131 24.99 -8.79 -8.01
N CYS A 132 23.95 -8.76 -8.83
CA CYS A 132 24.04 -8.30 -10.22
C CYS A 132 24.40 -6.81 -10.31
N PHE A 133 23.86 -5.98 -9.42
CA PHE A 133 24.16 -4.55 -9.35
C PHE A 133 25.62 -4.31 -8.97
N LEU A 134 26.13 -5.02 -7.97
CA LEU A 134 27.55 -4.96 -7.60
C LEU A 134 28.45 -5.40 -8.77
N GLY A 135 28.11 -6.53 -9.40
CA GLY A 135 28.82 -7.01 -10.60
C GLY A 135 28.79 -5.99 -11.73
N PHE A 136 27.65 -5.33 -11.95
CA PHE A 136 27.48 -4.27 -12.95
C PHE A 136 28.35 -3.05 -12.65
N VAL A 137 28.41 -2.58 -11.39
CA VAL A 137 29.27 -1.43 -11.01
C VAL A 137 30.75 -1.71 -11.29
N ILE A 138 31.22 -2.90 -10.93
CA ILE A 138 32.62 -3.30 -11.19
C ILE A 138 32.90 -3.40 -12.69
N THR A 139 32.06 -4.15 -13.40
CA THR A 139 32.26 -4.43 -14.84
C THR A 139 32.01 -3.20 -15.72
N SER A 140 31.09 -2.31 -15.35
CA SER A 140 30.90 -1.02 -16.04
C SER A 140 32.10 -0.11 -15.87
N THR A 141 32.75 -0.09 -14.70
CA THR A 141 34.01 0.65 -14.52
C THR A 141 35.08 0.13 -15.48
N TRP A 142 35.23 -1.19 -15.60
CA TRP A 142 36.15 -1.79 -16.57
C TRP A 142 35.77 -1.47 -18.01
N ALA A 143 34.50 -1.63 -18.37
CA ALA A 143 34.02 -1.40 -19.74
C ALA A 143 34.16 0.06 -20.16
N LEU A 144 33.82 1.01 -19.30
CA LEU A 144 33.91 2.45 -19.59
C LEU A 144 35.35 2.96 -19.62
N THR A 145 36.22 2.50 -18.71
CA THR A 145 37.65 2.87 -18.74
C THR A 145 38.34 2.34 -19.99
N LEU A 146 38.12 1.07 -20.33
CA LEU A 146 38.67 0.49 -21.55
C LEU A 146 38.05 1.11 -22.81
N PHE A 147 36.76 1.47 -22.78
CA PHE A 147 36.11 2.19 -23.87
C PHE A 147 36.71 3.58 -24.06
N HIS A 148 36.93 4.32 -22.97
CA HIS A 148 37.53 5.64 -23.02
C HIS A 148 38.95 5.60 -23.57
N LEU A 149 39.80 4.68 -23.07
CA LEU A 149 41.15 4.45 -23.60
C LEU A 149 41.11 4.08 -25.08
N ARG A 150 40.19 3.19 -25.48
CA ARG A 150 40.01 2.81 -26.88
C ARG A 150 39.64 4.02 -27.74
N ARG A 151 38.69 4.83 -27.28
CA ARG A 151 38.22 6.01 -27.99
C ARG A 151 39.31 7.07 -28.09
N GLU A 152 40.06 7.34 -27.02
CA GLU A 152 41.19 8.28 -27.06
C GLU A 152 42.29 7.81 -28.01
N MET A 153 42.58 6.50 -28.06
CA MET A 153 43.51 5.93 -29.03
C MET A 153 42.99 6.07 -30.47
N GLU A 154 41.68 5.87 -30.70
CA GLU A 154 41.08 6.02 -32.03
C GLU A 154 40.98 7.51 -32.46
N ASP A 155 40.62 8.43 -31.54
CA ASP A 155 40.37 9.86 -31.79
C ASP A 155 41.67 10.69 -31.88
N ASN A 156 42.67 10.49 -31.00
CA ASN A 156 43.94 11.25 -31.03
C ASN A 156 44.80 10.96 -32.27
N LEU A 157 44.55 9.84 -32.95
CA LEU A 157 45.25 9.45 -34.17
C LEU A 157 44.57 9.99 -35.44
N LEU A 158 43.24 10.16 -35.43
CA LEU A 158 42.48 10.74 -36.56
C LEU A 158 42.72 12.24 -36.74
N VAL A 159 43.02 12.97 -35.67
CA VAL A 159 43.23 14.44 -35.71
C VAL A 159 44.67 14.81 -36.10
N LYS A 160 45.67 13.96 -35.85
CA LYS A 160 47.08 14.31 -36.11
C LYS A 160 47.56 14.04 -37.53
N HIS A 161 47.08 13.03 -38.26
CA HIS A 161 47.72 12.62 -39.53
C HIS A 161 46.72 12.17 -40.61
N ALA A 162 46.01 13.12 -41.22
CA ALA A 162 45.08 12.86 -42.33
C ALA A 162 45.75 12.55 -43.69
N ALA A 163 47.08 12.40 -43.78
CA ALA A 163 47.79 12.45 -45.07
C ALA A 163 48.52 11.17 -45.55
N ASP A 164 48.80 10.14 -44.75
CA ASP A 164 49.54 8.95 -45.27
C ASP A 164 48.86 7.60 -44.99
N ARG A 165 48.79 6.77 -46.04
CA ARG A 165 47.90 5.59 -46.13
C ARG A 165 48.69 4.27 -46.02
N ALA A 166 48.08 3.33 -45.31
CA ALA A 166 48.27 1.86 -45.27
C ALA A 166 49.26 1.26 -44.24
N SER A 167 50.44 1.80 -43.98
CA SER A 167 51.38 1.21 -43.00
C SER A 167 50.92 1.35 -41.54
N GLU A 168 50.18 2.40 -41.17
CA GLU A 168 49.85 2.73 -39.78
C GLU A 168 48.52 2.14 -39.24
N ARG A 169 47.62 1.67 -40.13
CA ARG A 169 46.48 0.80 -39.70
C ARG A 169 47.00 -0.48 -39.02
N VAL A 170 48.24 -0.87 -39.31
CA VAL A 170 48.95 -1.98 -38.68
C VAL A 170 49.37 -1.64 -37.24
N GLU A 171 49.70 -0.39 -36.92
CA GLU A 171 50.11 0.03 -35.57
C GLU A 171 48.94 0.08 -34.59
N VAL A 172 47.76 0.55 -35.01
CA VAL A 172 46.54 0.50 -34.17
C VAL A 172 46.18 -0.94 -33.83
N ARG A 173 46.24 -1.86 -34.81
CA ARG A 173 46.12 -3.31 -34.54
C ARG A 173 47.18 -3.79 -33.56
N ARG A 174 48.44 -3.36 -33.72
CA ARG A 174 49.56 -3.76 -32.85
C ARG A 174 49.41 -3.28 -31.40
N ILE A 175 48.89 -2.08 -31.16
CA ILE A 175 48.63 -1.56 -29.81
C ILE A 175 47.36 -2.20 -29.20
N LEU A 176 46.30 -2.43 -29.99
CA LEU A 176 45.12 -3.20 -29.55
C LEU A 176 45.44 -4.68 -29.27
N ASP A 177 46.46 -5.23 -29.93
CA ASP A 177 47.00 -6.58 -29.67
C ASP A 177 48.08 -6.60 -28.57
N SER A 178 48.53 -5.43 -28.09
CA SER A 178 49.51 -5.31 -27.02
C SER A 178 48.96 -5.84 -25.69
N ARG A 179 49.78 -6.62 -24.98
CA ARG A 179 49.49 -7.13 -23.64
C ARG A 179 49.97 -6.20 -22.53
N ARG A 180 50.65 -5.09 -22.87
CA ARG A 180 51.41 -4.27 -21.91
C ARG A 180 50.57 -3.28 -21.11
N ILE A 181 49.42 -2.86 -21.67
CA ILE A 181 48.56 -1.80 -21.09
C ILE A 181 47.54 -2.38 -20.10
N VAL A 182 47.00 -3.59 -20.36
CA VAL A 182 45.92 -4.20 -19.56
C VAL A 182 46.37 -5.55 -18.98
N ASN A 183 46.78 -5.53 -17.71
CA ASN A 183 47.21 -6.71 -16.94
C ASN A 183 46.21 -7.05 -15.82
N THR A 184 46.41 -8.17 -15.13
CA THR A 184 45.54 -8.59 -14.01
C THR A 184 45.48 -7.55 -12.90
N ARG A 185 46.59 -6.85 -12.64
CA ARG A 185 46.67 -5.80 -11.62
C ARG A 185 45.76 -4.61 -11.95
N PHE A 186 45.60 -4.26 -13.23
CA PHE A 186 44.67 -3.23 -13.67
C PHE A 186 43.22 -3.58 -13.29
N PHE A 187 42.78 -4.81 -13.61
CA PHE A 187 41.41 -5.26 -13.30
C PHE A 187 41.16 -5.37 -11.79
N VAL A 188 42.10 -5.94 -11.05
CA VAL A 188 42.00 -6.05 -9.59
C VAL A 188 42.01 -4.67 -8.94
N GLY A 189 42.90 -3.78 -9.35
CA GLY A 189 43.01 -2.43 -8.77
C GLY A 189 41.77 -1.57 -9.04
N THR A 190 41.31 -1.51 -10.31
CA THR A 190 40.10 -0.76 -10.66
C THR A 190 38.84 -1.40 -10.07
N GLY A 191 38.76 -2.73 -10.02
CA GLY A 191 37.64 -3.44 -9.40
C GLY A 191 37.57 -3.23 -7.89
N ALA A 192 38.71 -3.27 -7.19
CA ALA A 192 38.79 -2.99 -5.76
C ALA A 192 38.40 -1.54 -5.44
N LEU A 193 38.81 -0.59 -6.28
CA LEU A 193 38.39 0.81 -6.16
C LEU A 193 36.88 0.96 -6.32
N SER A 194 36.28 0.37 -7.37
CA SER A 194 34.83 0.40 -7.58
C SER A 194 34.06 -0.25 -6.44
N PHE A 195 34.57 -1.37 -5.90
CA PHE A 195 33.99 -2.03 -4.72
C PHE A 195 34.06 -1.13 -3.47
N GLY A 196 35.20 -0.45 -3.25
CA GLY A 196 35.34 0.50 -2.14
C GLY A 196 34.40 1.70 -2.26
N VAL A 197 34.26 2.28 -3.46
CA VAL A 197 33.30 3.36 -3.74
C VAL A 197 31.87 2.88 -3.53
N PHE A 198 31.54 1.67 -3.99
CA PHE A 198 30.23 1.05 -3.78
C PHE A 198 29.92 0.85 -2.29
N LEU A 199 30.86 0.32 -1.51
CA LEU A 199 30.70 0.17 -0.06
C LEU A 199 30.52 1.52 0.63
N GLY A 200 31.30 2.54 0.25
CA GLY A 200 31.13 3.89 0.76
C GLY A 200 29.75 4.46 0.45
N ALA A 201 29.28 4.32 -0.79
CA ALA A 201 27.93 4.72 -1.19
C ALA A 201 26.84 3.94 -0.44
N ALA A 202 27.04 2.63 -0.22
CA ALA A 202 26.13 1.79 0.56
C ALA A 202 26.08 2.20 2.04
N LEU A 203 27.23 2.55 2.64
CA LEU A 203 27.29 3.04 4.02
C LEU A 203 26.59 4.40 4.15
N VAL A 204 26.81 5.33 3.21
CA VAL A 204 26.08 6.60 3.17
C VAL A 204 24.58 6.37 2.95
N PHE A 205 24.22 5.42 2.07
CA PHE A 205 22.85 4.99 1.82
C PHE A 205 22.16 4.47 3.09
N LEU A 206 22.89 3.75 3.96
CA LEU A 206 22.38 3.22 5.23
C LEU A 206 22.41 4.26 6.37
N ALA A 207 23.38 5.18 6.36
CA ALA A 207 23.55 6.20 7.39
C ALA A 207 22.57 7.37 7.25
N LEU A 208 22.11 7.67 6.04
CA LEU A 208 21.05 8.66 5.83
C LEU A 208 19.71 8.05 6.27
N PRO A 209 18.95 8.71 7.17
CA PRO A 209 17.64 8.23 7.61
C PRO A 209 16.70 8.25 6.41
N ARG A 210 16.50 7.07 5.83
CA ARG A 210 15.63 6.88 4.69
C ARG A 210 14.24 6.63 5.21
N VAL A 211 13.35 7.56 4.92
CA VAL A 211 11.92 7.29 4.87
C VAL A 211 11.74 6.15 3.87
N GLY A 212 11.63 4.90 4.36
CA GLY A 212 11.47 3.72 3.52
C GLY A 212 12.33 2.49 3.82
N ILE A 213 13.31 2.49 4.74
CA ILE A 213 14.04 1.23 5.05
C ILE A 213 13.21 0.26 5.93
N GLY A 214 12.20 0.78 6.64
CA GLY A 214 11.15 -0.05 7.24
C GLY A 214 10.24 -0.77 6.22
N PHE A 215 10.35 -0.44 4.93
CA PHE A 215 9.52 -0.98 3.84
C PHE A 215 10.02 -2.33 3.30
N PHE A 216 11.29 -2.67 3.50
CA PHE A 216 11.90 -3.87 2.92
C PHE A 216 12.10 -5.04 3.90
N LEU A 217 11.86 -4.82 5.21
CA LEU A 217 12.02 -5.84 6.25
C LEU A 217 10.70 -6.44 6.75
N LYS A 218 9.56 -6.10 6.14
CA LYS A 218 8.26 -6.73 6.48
C LYS A 218 7.55 -7.10 5.19
N GLY A 219 7.40 -8.40 4.94
CA GLY A 219 6.66 -8.90 3.79
C GLY A 219 5.22 -8.37 3.77
N ARG A 220 4.74 -8.08 2.55
CA ARG A 220 3.39 -7.58 2.19
C ARG A 220 3.06 -6.18 2.72
N GLY A 221 3.39 -5.20 1.88
CA GLY A 221 3.12 -3.78 2.09
C GLY A 221 1.63 -3.45 2.01
N GLY A 222 0.95 -3.56 3.14
CA GLY A 222 -0.20 -2.73 3.45
C GLY A 222 0.22 -1.53 4.28
N LEU A 223 -0.52 -0.43 4.20
CA LEU A 223 -0.32 0.71 5.11
C LEU A 223 -0.61 0.23 6.55
N THR A 224 0.37 0.32 7.46
CA THR A 224 0.15 0.01 8.88
C THR A 224 -0.64 1.15 9.51
N LEU A 225 -1.95 0.97 9.63
CA LEU A 225 -2.82 1.87 10.37
C LEU A 225 -2.93 1.39 11.83
N THR A 226 -2.45 2.22 12.75
CA THR A 226 -2.63 1.99 14.20
C THR A 226 -4.12 2.04 14.53
N GLY A 227 -4.61 1.05 15.29
CA GLY A 227 -5.99 1.02 15.77
C GLY A 227 -6.94 0.08 15.01
N PHE A 228 -6.48 -0.57 13.93
CA PHE A 228 -7.24 -1.59 13.18
C PHE A 228 -6.74 -3.03 13.40
N SER A 229 -5.78 -3.18 14.33
CA SER A 229 -5.24 -4.46 14.81
C SER A 229 -6.12 -5.09 15.90
N ASP A 230 -5.67 -6.19 16.52
CA ASP A 230 -6.43 -6.95 17.53
C ASP A 230 -6.76 -6.19 18.83
N GLY A 231 -6.21 -4.99 19.02
CA GLY A 231 -6.52 -4.10 20.13
C GLY A 231 -5.96 -2.69 19.96
N VAL A 232 -6.41 -1.79 20.85
CA VAL A 232 -6.07 -0.36 20.90
C VAL A 232 -5.62 -0.04 22.32
N LYS A 233 -4.41 0.48 22.49
CA LYS A 233 -3.90 0.88 23.82
C LYS A 233 -3.83 2.39 23.92
N LEU A 234 -4.54 2.95 24.90
CA LEU A 234 -4.50 4.37 25.22
C LEU A 234 -3.08 4.77 25.64
N GLY A 235 -2.56 5.83 25.01
CA GLY A 235 -1.20 6.31 25.27
C GLY A 235 -0.10 5.60 24.47
N GLY A 236 -0.45 4.63 23.60
CA GLY A 236 0.45 4.20 22.54
C GLY A 236 0.67 5.31 21.50
N HIS A 237 1.75 5.24 20.71
CA HIS A 237 1.94 6.12 19.55
C HIS A 237 0.87 5.83 18.49
N GLY A 238 -0.32 6.38 18.67
CA GLY A 238 -1.46 6.20 17.79
C GLY A 238 -2.04 7.56 17.47
N LEU A 239 -1.73 8.05 16.28
CA LEU A 239 -2.69 8.66 15.34
C LEU A 239 -1.90 9.33 14.22
N ILE A 240 -2.12 8.82 13.02
CA ILE A 240 -1.59 9.34 11.76
C ILE A 240 -2.48 10.52 11.34
N LYS A 241 -2.64 11.53 12.20
CA LYS A 241 -3.38 12.74 11.82
C LYS A 241 -2.47 13.57 10.91
N ASN A 242 -2.95 13.89 9.70
CA ASN A 242 -2.27 14.56 8.58
C ASN A 242 -1.65 13.65 7.49
N ASP A 243 -1.96 12.35 7.44
CA ASP A 243 -1.61 11.55 6.25
C ASP A 243 -2.68 11.64 5.17
N ALA A 244 -2.28 12.23 4.04
CA ALA A 244 -3.14 12.47 2.89
C ALA A 244 -3.30 11.25 1.97
N THR A 245 -2.70 10.10 2.32
CA THR A 245 -2.79 8.87 1.53
C THR A 245 -4.24 8.41 1.47
N VAL A 246 -4.81 8.29 0.27
CA VAL A 246 -6.12 7.68 0.05
C VAL A 246 -5.99 6.19 0.36
N VAL A 247 -6.85 5.70 1.26
CA VAL A 247 -6.90 4.29 1.66
C VAL A 247 -8.16 3.60 1.15
N MET A 248 -9.21 4.37 0.90
CA MET A 248 -10.49 3.83 0.48
C MET A 248 -11.18 4.83 -0.46
N ARG A 249 -11.72 4.32 -1.58
CA ARG A 249 -12.56 5.08 -2.51
C ARG A 249 -13.95 4.46 -2.51
N VAL A 250 -14.97 5.29 -2.37
CA VAL A 250 -16.35 4.83 -2.25
C VAL A 250 -17.25 5.51 -3.25
N GLU A 251 -17.89 4.71 -4.10
CA GLU A 251 -19.05 5.15 -4.86
C GLU A 251 -20.30 4.90 -4.02
N ILE A 252 -21.12 5.93 -3.86
CA ILE A 252 -22.35 5.88 -3.10
C ILE A 252 -23.45 6.66 -3.85
N GLY A 253 -24.71 6.27 -3.65
CA GLY A 253 -25.84 6.93 -4.32
C GLY A 253 -25.87 8.44 -4.09
N SER A 254 -26.34 9.20 -5.09
CA SER A 254 -26.23 10.67 -5.18
C SER A 254 -26.79 11.47 -4.00
N ARG A 255 -27.73 10.93 -3.22
CA ARG A 255 -28.24 11.58 -1.99
C ARG A 255 -27.20 11.65 -0.86
N TRP A 256 -26.25 10.71 -0.86
CA TRP A 256 -25.19 10.56 0.14
C TRP A 256 -23.80 10.81 -0.46
N GLY A 257 -23.74 11.21 -1.73
CA GLY A 257 -22.55 11.67 -2.42
C GLY A 257 -22.62 13.18 -2.69
N GLY A 258 -21.49 13.77 -3.06
CA GLY A 258 -21.38 15.22 -3.28
C GLY A 258 -20.75 15.98 -2.10
N ARG A 259 -20.45 17.27 -2.30
CA ARG A 259 -19.76 18.10 -1.29
C ARG A 259 -20.60 18.41 -0.05
N ASP A 260 -21.93 18.44 -0.21
CA ASP A 260 -22.88 18.76 0.88
C ASP A 260 -23.40 17.50 1.60
N ALA A 261 -22.86 16.32 1.27
CA ALA A 261 -23.23 15.09 1.95
C ALA A 261 -22.91 15.18 3.47
N PRO A 262 -23.74 14.55 4.32
CA PRO A 262 -23.41 14.44 5.73
C PRO A 262 -22.17 13.59 5.94
N ASP A 263 -21.47 13.80 7.05
CA ASP A 263 -20.32 12.98 7.41
C ASP A 263 -20.75 11.53 7.62
N ILE A 264 -19.95 10.60 7.10
CA ILE A 264 -20.20 9.17 7.17
C ILE A 264 -19.17 8.54 8.11
N HIS A 265 -19.65 7.76 9.07
CA HIS A 265 -18.82 6.87 9.88
C HIS A 265 -18.55 5.58 9.09
N TRP A 266 -17.35 5.43 8.54
CA TRP A 266 -16.91 4.22 7.87
C TRP A 266 -16.48 3.17 8.89
N ARG A 267 -17.43 2.37 9.33
CA ARG A 267 -17.28 1.37 10.37
C ARG A 267 -16.29 0.27 9.97
N GLY A 268 -15.28 0.05 10.80
CA GLY A 268 -14.28 -1.02 10.66
C GLY A 268 -14.37 -2.05 11.78
N VAL A 269 -13.46 -1.94 12.75
CA VAL A 269 -13.34 -2.87 13.90
C VAL A 269 -14.13 -2.40 15.11
N ALA A 270 -14.53 -3.34 15.96
CA ALA A 270 -15.23 -3.09 17.20
C ALA A 270 -14.65 -3.91 18.37
N PHE A 271 -14.49 -3.27 19.52
CA PHE A 271 -13.86 -3.85 20.70
C PHE A 271 -14.85 -4.03 21.85
N ASP A 272 -14.76 -5.17 22.52
CA ASP A 272 -15.71 -5.59 23.55
C ASP A 272 -15.11 -5.57 24.96
N ARG A 273 -13.80 -5.75 25.13
CA ARG A 273 -13.14 -5.81 26.45
C ARG A 273 -12.19 -4.65 26.68
N TYR A 274 -12.32 -4.00 27.83
CA TYR A 274 -11.40 -2.98 28.32
C TYR A 274 -10.65 -3.48 29.55
N GLU A 275 -9.32 -3.37 29.55
CA GLU A 275 -8.45 -3.73 30.68
C GLU A 275 -7.11 -2.98 30.56
N HIS A 276 -6.58 -2.46 31.66
CA HIS A 276 -5.26 -1.79 31.73
C HIS A 276 -5.04 -0.69 30.67
N GLY A 277 -6.07 0.11 30.36
CA GLY A 277 -5.96 1.14 29.33
C GLY A 277 -6.00 0.62 27.90
N GLN A 278 -6.37 -0.64 27.67
CA GLN A 278 -6.40 -1.28 26.38
C GLN A 278 -7.76 -1.88 26.05
N TRP A 279 -8.24 -1.59 24.85
CA TRP A 279 -9.36 -2.28 24.21
C TRP A 279 -8.88 -3.49 23.44
N SER A 280 -9.60 -4.60 23.57
CA SER A 280 -9.28 -5.87 22.93
C SER A 280 -10.55 -6.60 22.51
N ARG A 281 -10.38 -7.55 21.59
CA ARG A 281 -11.47 -8.38 21.07
C ARG A 281 -11.47 -9.73 21.76
N LEU A 282 -12.62 -10.14 22.29
CA LEU A 282 -12.75 -11.48 22.85
C LEU A 282 -13.08 -12.50 21.79
N SER A 283 -12.52 -13.70 21.98
CA SER A 283 -12.83 -14.81 21.09
C SER A 283 -14.26 -15.35 21.24
N THR A 284 -14.92 -14.97 22.34
CA THR A 284 -16.28 -15.36 22.70
C THR A 284 -17.31 -14.28 22.35
N ALA A 285 -16.91 -13.23 21.63
CA ALA A 285 -17.84 -12.21 21.17
C ALA A 285 -19.00 -12.83 20.36
N PRO A 286 -20.22 -12.29 20.44
CA PRO A 286 -21.36 -12.76 19.67
C PRO A 286 -21.09 -12.73 18.15
N HIS A 287 -21.67 -13.70 17.45
CA HIS A 287 -21.64 -13.80 15.99
C HIS A 287 -23.07 -13.52 15.48
N THR A 288 -23.20 -12.69 14.46
CA THR A 288 -24.47 -12.23 13.87
C THR A 288 -24.54 -12.52 12.37
N ARG A 289 -23.50 -13.15 11.81
CA ARG A 289 -23.43 -13.47 10.40
C ARG A 289 -24.38 -14.62 10.01
N GLN A 290 -25.26 -14.33 9.05
CA GLN A 290 -26.05 -15.30 8.30
C GLN A 290 -25.55 -15.37 6.85
N THR A 291 -25.13 -16.54 6.39
CA THR A 291 -24.70 -16.74 4.99
C THR A 291 -25.90 -16.79 4.05
N LEU A 292 -25.87 -16.02 2.95
CA LEU A 292 -26.99 -15.87 2.03
C LEU A 292 -26.80 -16.59 0.69
N GLU A 293 -25.59 -16.58 0.17
CA GLU A 293 -25.23 -17.30 -1.06
C GLU A 293 -23.91 -18.04 -0.86
N GLU A 294 -23.99 -19.36 -0.96
CA GLU A 294 -22.84 -20.27 -1.03
C GLU A 294 -22.64 -20.68 -2.48
N SER A 295 -21.42 -20.58 -3.00
CA SER A 295 -21.07 -21.12 -4.32
C SER A 295 -19.88 -22.05 -4.18
N ALA A 296 -20.12 -23.34 -4.47
CA ALA A 296 -19.23 -24.52 -4.58
C ALA A 296 -18.16 -24.78 -3.49
N ALA A 297 -17.72 -23.78 -2.73
CA ALA A 297 -16.78 -23.87 -1.61
C ALA A 297 -16.67 -22.58 -0.75
N ARG A 298 -17.37 -21.47 -1.07
CA ARG A 298 -17.19 -20.16 -0.38
C ARG A 298 -18.44 -19.28 -0.34
N ASP A 299 -18.52 -18.48 0.72
CA ASP A 299 -19.59 -17.51 0.96
C ASP A 299 -19.34 -16.22 0.16
N ARG A 300 -20.23 -15.85 -0.74
CA ARG A 300 -20.08 -14.63 -1.56
C ARG A 300 -20.77 -13.42 -0.97
N ARG A 301 -21.88 -13.71 -0.31
CA ARG A 301 -22.84 -12.74 0.18
C ARG A 301 -23.35 -13.18 1.53
N PHE A 302 -23.31 -12.29 2.51
CA PHE A 302 -23.80 -12.56 3.85
C PHE A 302 -24.52 -11.35 4.44
N LEU A 303 -25.39 -11.63 5.40
CA LEU A 303 -26.18 -10.68 6.18
C LEU A 303 -25.62 -10.61 7.60
N LEU A 304 -25.52 -9.39 8.13
CA LEU A 304 -25.24 -9.13 9.54
C LEU A 304 -26.57 -8.85 10.26
N TRP A 305 -27.01 -9.81 11.06
CA TRP A 305 -28.32 -9.80 11.70
C TRP A 305 -28.29 -10.50 13.06
N ASP A 306 -28.70 -9.77 14.10
CA ASP A 306 -28.73 -10.23 15.49
C ASP A 306 -30.07 -10.91 15.88
N GLY A 307 -31.01 -10.98 14.96
CA GLY A 307 -32.32 -11.63 15.15
C GLY A 307 -32.41 -13.05 14.55
N PRO A 308 -33.63 -13.61 14.47
CA PRO A 308 -33.88 -14.91 13.84
C PRO A 308 -33.50 -14.90 12.35
N ALA A 309 -33.15 -16.08 11.81
CA ALA A 309 -32.76 -16.22 10.41
C ALA A 309 -33.78 -15.60 9.46
N VAL A 310 -33.31 -14.72 8.57
CA VAL A 310 -34.15 -13.99 7.62
C VAL A 310 -34.31 -14.81 6.33
N PRO A 311 -35.54 -15.05 5.83
CA PRO A 311 -35.76 -15.71 4.54
C PRO A 311 -35.27 -14.86 3.36
N SER A 312 -34.81 -15.50 2.28
CA SER A 312 -34.24 -14.81 1.11
C SER A 312 -35.16 -13.74 0.50
N ALA A 313 -36.47 -13.98 0.44
CA ALA A 313 -37.42 -13.00 -0.10
C ALA A 313 -37.49 -11.69 0.72
N ALA A 314 -37.35 -11.77 2.05
CA ALA A 314 -37.32 -10.60 2.93
C ALA A 314 -35.98 -9.84 2.84
N ILE A 315 -34.91 -10.51 2.40
CA ILE A 315 -33.60 -9.88 2.21
C ILE A 315 -33.61 -8.97 0.97
N ASP A 316 -34.28 -9.39 -0.09
CA ASP A 316 -34.43 -8.57 -1.29
C ASP A 316 -35.21 -7.28 -0.97
N GLU A 317 -36.29 -7.40 -0.17
CA GLU A 317 -37.03 -6.23 0.31
C GLU A 317 -36.17 -5.33 1.20
N LEU A 318 -35.43 -5.90 2.16
CA LEU A 318 -34.50 -5.17 3.02
C LEU A 318 -33.47 -4.41 2.19
N GLN A 319 -32.91 -5.04 1.15
CA GLN A 319 -31.89 -4.44 0.29
C GLN A 319 -32.38 -3.17 -0.41
N THR A 320 -33.68 -3.05 -0.73
CA THR A 320 -34.25 -1.83 -1.34
C THR A 320 -34.27 -0.63 -0.39
N GLN A 321 -34.25 -0.87 0.92
CA GLN A 321 -34.25 0.17 1.96
C GLN A 321 -32.84 0.60 2.38
N LEU A 322 -31.82 -0.14 1.93
CA LEU A 322 -30.43 0.09 2.27
C LEU A 322 -29.69 0.87 1.18
N VAL A 323 -28.63 1.55 1.57
CA VAL A 323 -27.78 2.32 0.66
C VAL A 323 -26.61 1.46 0.22
N ARG A 324 -26.55 1.18 -1.09
CA ARG A 324 -25.44 0.48 -1.71
C ARG A 324 -24.21 1.38 -1.82
N GLN A 325 -23.06 0.81 -1.47
CA GLN A 325 -21.73 1.37 -1.63
C GLN A 325 -20.88 0.39 -2.45
N ASN A 326 -20.14 0.88 -3.44
CA ASN A 326 -19.04 0.14 -4.05
C ASN A 326 -17.74 0.69 -3.49
N ILE A 327 -16.92 -0.17 -2.90
CA ILE A 327 -15.76 0.23 -2.13
C ILE A 327 -14.50 -0.41 -2.72
N TRP A 328 -13.54 0.44 -3.08
CA TRP A 328 -12.17 0.05 -3.41
C TRP A 328 -11.28 0.37 -2.22
N LEU A 329 -10.76 -0.67 -1.57
CA LEU A 329 -9.91 -0.57 -0.39
C LEU A 329 -8.48 -0.92 -0.78
N ASP A 330 -7.57 0.03 -0.63
CA ASP A 330 -6.14 -0.19 -0.83
C ASP A 330 -5.57 -1.09 0.27
N PRO A 331 -4.46 -1.82 0.04
CA PRO A 331 -3.96 -2.80 1.00
C PRO A 331 -3.58 -2.13 2.33
N LEU A 332 -4.16 -2.64 3.42
CA LEU A 332 -3.88 -2.24 4.80
C LEU A 332 -3.19 -3.38 5.54
N ASP A 333 -2.44 -3.08 6.61
CA ASP A 333 -1.93 -4.10 7.56
C ASP A 333 -3.05 -4.61 8.49
N SER A 334 -4.25 -4.80 7.93
CA SER A 334 -5.46 -5.31 8.58
C SER A 334 -6.31 -6.04 7.54
N ASP A 335 -7.03 -7.06 7.97
CA ASP A 335 -7.96 -7.84 7.16
C ASP A 335 -9.38 -7.25 7.20
N VAL A 336 -9.59 -6.08 7.80
CA VAL A 336 -10.92 -5.52 8.02
C VAL A 336 -11.44 -4.83 6.76
N LEU A 337 -12.70 -5.12 6.41
CA LEU A 337 -13.46 -4.35 5.43
C LEU A 337 -14.30 -3.29 6.14
N PHE A 338 -14.51 -2.18 5.45
CA PHE A 338 -15.24 -1.02 5.95
C PHE A 338 -16.63 -0.91 5.30
N GLY A 339 -17.59 -0.37 6.03
CA GLY A 339 -18.90 -0.02 5.50
C GLY A 339 -19.48 1.19 6.22
N ALA A 340 -20.28 1.99 5.54
CA ALA A 340 -20.88 3.18 6.14
C ALA A 340 -21.87 2.81 7.26
N SER A 341 -21.81 3.56 8.36
CA SER A 341 -22.68 3.50 9.54
C SER A 341 -22.98 2.06 9.99
N THR A 342 -24.18 1.55 9.68
CA THR A 342 -24.60 0.19 10.02
C THR A 342 -24.60 -0.71 8.77
N PRO A 343 -23.50 -1.42 8.46
CA PRO A 343 -23.47 -2.38 7.36
C PRO A 343 -24.38 -3.57 7.65
N ARG A 344 -25.15 -4.00 6.64
CA ARG A 344 -26.10 -5.12 6.75
C ARG A 344 -25.78 -6.25 5.78
N ILE A 345 -25.52 -5.92 4.52
CA ILE A 345 -25.24 -6.93 3.49
C ILE A 345 -23.87 -6.61 2.89
N VAL A 346 -23.06 -7.65 2.72
CA VAL A 346 -21.74 -7.54 2.10
C VAL A 346 -21.63 -8.52 0.97
N GLU A 347 -21.08 -8.08 -0.15
CA GLU A 347 -20.83 -8.88 -1.34
C GLU A 347 -19.42 -8.62 -1.86
N TYR A 348 -18.69 -9.68 -2.21
CA TYR A 348 -17.35 -9.56 -2.78
C TYR A 348 -17.09 -10.60 -3.89
N ALA A 349 -16.10 -10.32 -4.73
CA ALA A 349 -15.78 -11.16 -5.88
C ALA A 349 -15.00 -12.44 -5.51
N HIS A 350 -15.32 -13.54 -6.19
CA HIS A 350 -14.71 -14.87 -6.02
C HIS A 350 -13.19 -14.96 -6.23
N THR A 351 -12.63 -13.99 -6.96
CA THR A 351 -11.19 -13.94 -7.25
C THR A 351 -10.37 -13.65 -6.00
N VAL A 352 -10.98 -13.09 -4.95
CA VAL A 352 -10.36 -12.93 -3.64
C VAL A 352 -10.35 -14.30 -2.96
N ARG A 353 -9.14 -14.89 -2.80
CA ARG A 353 -8.96 -16.16 -2.07
C ARG A 353 -8.62 -15.86 -0.61
N PRO A 354 -9.59 -15.81 0.33
CA PRO A 354 -9.24 -15.70 1.73
C PRO A 354 -8.43 -16.92 2.15
N ARG A 355 -7.28 -16.71 2.80
CA ARG A 355 -6.44 -17.81 3.31
C ARG A 355 -7.04 -18.53 4.51
N LYS A 356 -7.99 -17.88 5.20
CA LYS A 356 -8.66 -18.38 6.41
C LYS A 356 -10.17 -18.25 6.24
N SER A 357 -10.93 -19.08 6.95
CA SER A 357 -12.38 -18.92 7.05
C SER A 357 -12.71 -17.55 7.64
N LEU A 358 -13.74 -16.90 7.10
CA LEU A 358 -14.20 -15.60 7.54
C LEU A 358 -14.89 -15.76 8.90
N VAL A 359 -14.19 -15.40 9.98
CA VAL A 359 -14.72 -15.42 11.35
C VAL A 359 -15.22 -14.01 11.66
N GLU A 360 -16.53 -13.81 11.54
CA GLU A 360 -17.20 -12.57 11.93
C GLU A 360 -17.41 -12.56 13.44
N ARG A 361 -17.00 -11.45 14.08
CA ARG A 361 -17.24 -11.17 15.50
C ARG A 361 -17.52 -9.68 15.64
N ASN A 362 -18.36 -9.30 16.59
CA ASN A 362 -18.72 -7.90 16.83
C ASN A 362 -19.26 -7.18 15.56
N ASP A 363 -19.98 -7.88 14.67
CA ASP A 363 -20.44 -7.36 13.38
C ASP A 363 -19.30 -6.86 12.47
N GLU A 364 -18.07 -7.30 12.69
CA GLU A 364 -16.91 -6.95 11.85
C GLU A 364 -16.83 -7.80 10.60
N ILE A 365 -16.42 -7.18 9.50
CA ILE A 365 -16.18 -7.89 8.25
C ILE A 365 -14.68 -8.05 8.07
N ARG A 366 -14.19 -9.29 7.96
CA ARG A 366 -12.77 -9.56 7.80
C ARG A 366 -12.44 -10.43 6.61
N LEU A 367 -11.66 -9.93 5.68
CA LEU A 367 -11.20 -10.62 4.48
C LEU A 367 -9.70 -10.39 4.31
N ASP A 368 -8.88 -11.43 4.45
CA ASP A 368 -7.43 -11.34 4.20
C ASP A 368 -7.18 -10.96 2.72
N HIS A 369 -6.82 -9.70 2.49
CA HIS A 369 -6.56 -9.14 1.17
C HIS A 369 -5.12 -8.61 1.08
N GLY A 370 -4.28 -9.26 0.28
CA GLY A 370 -2.88 -8.85 0.10
C GLY A 370 -2.67 -7.71 -0.91
N ASN A 371 -3.73 -7.29 -1.59
CA ASN A 371 -3.78 -6.27 -2.64
C ASN A 371 -5.08 -5.47 -2.49
N THR A 372 -5.26 -4.42 -3.30
CA THR A 372 -6.51 -3.67 -3.38
C THR A 372 -7.70 -4.61 -3.62
N VAL A 373 -8.76 -4.46 -2.82
CA VAL A 373 -9.97 -5.26 -2.90
C VAL A 373 -11.16 -4.38 -3.27
N HIS A 374 -12.05 -4.93 -4.10
CA HIS A 374 -13.31 -4.31 -4.46
C HIS A 374 -14.47 -5.16 -3.95
N TYR A 375 -15.39 -4.53 -3.22
CA TYR A 375 -16.56 -5.17 -2.63
C TYR A 375 -17.72 -4.18 -2.55
N ALA A 376 -18.94 -4.71 -2.42
CA ALA A 376 -20.15 -3.92 -2.25
C ALA A 376 -20.72 -4.12 -0.84
N VAL A 377 -21.22 -3.03 -0.26
CA VAL A 377 -21.86 -3.03 1.05
C VAL A 377 -23.20 -2.32 0.96
N TRP A 378 -24.24 -2.89 1.56
CA TRP A 378 -25.51 -2.23 1.79
C TRP A 378 -25.63 -1.88 3.27
N SER A 379 -25.80 -0.59 3.53
CA SER A 379 -25.85 -0.05 4.88
C SER A 379 -27.14 0.71 5.17
N GLN A 380 -27.53 0.70 6.44
CA GLN A 380 -28.53 1.62 6.95
C GLN A 380 -27.82 2.90 7.42
N LEU A 381 -28.06 4.01 6.71
CA LEU A 381 -27.43 5.31 7.00
C LEU A 381 -28.30 6.21 7.86
N THR A 382 -29.62 6.05 7.79
CA THR A 382 -30.54 6.82 8.61
C THR A 382 -30.56 6.22 10.01
N PRO A 383 -30.16 6.98 11.06
CA PRO A 383 -30.20 6.48 12.42
C PRO A 383 -31.66 6.26 12.88
N PRO A 384 -31.90 5.35 13.83
CA PRO A 384 -33.22 5.17 14.44
C PRO A 384 -33.72 6.46 15.12
N THR A 385 -35.03 6.61 15.23
CA THR A 385 -35.61 7.79 15.89
C THR A 385 -35.32 7.77 17.40
N PRO A 386 -35.15 8.95 18.04
CA PRO A 386 -35.00 9.03 19.50
C PRO A 386 -36.12 8.35 20.26
N GLU A 387 -37.37 8.40 19.76
CA GLU A 387 -38.53 7.76 20.36
C GLU A 387 -38.39 6.24 20.37
N ALA A 388 -37.91 5.65 19.27
CA ALA A 388 -37.66 4.21 19.19
C ALA A 388 -36.55 3.77 20.16
N MET A 389 -35.50 4.56 20.31
CA MET A 389 -34.42 4.28 21.25
C MET A 389 -34.86 4.45 22.71
N ARG A 390 -35.66 5.48 23.04
CA ARG A 390 -36.24 5.65 24.40
C ARG A 390 -37.18 4.51 24.76
N ALA A 391 -37.98 4.04 23.81
CA ALA A 391 -38.90 2.92 24.00
C ALA A 391 -38.20 1.55 24.01
N SER A 392 -36.91 1.51 23.67
CA SER A 392 -36.14 0.26 23.68
C SER A 392 -36.01 -0.27 25.10
N ALA A 393 -36.57 -1.46 25.31
CA ALA A 393 -36.55 -2.16 26.58
C ALA A 393 -36.59 -3.66 26.30
N GLY A 394 -35.95 -4.45 27.14
CA GLY A 394 -35.89 -5.90 27.02
C GLY A 394 -34.55 -6.47 27.48
N PRO A 395 -34.46 -7.79 27.64
CA PRO A 395 -33.21 -8.45 27.94
C PRO A 395 -32.22 -8.29 26.78
N LEU A 396 -30.92 -8.29 27.10
CA LEU A 396 -29.88 -8.38 26.08
C LEU A 396 -29.87 -9.78 25.44
N PRO A 397 -29.48 -9.90 24.15
CA PRO A 397 -29.26 -11.19 23.54
C PRO A 397 -28.20 -12.02 24.27
N ALA A 398 -28.23 -13.34 24.08
CA ALA A 398 -27.24 -14.22 24.66
C ALA A 398 -25.81 -13.81 24.23
N GLY A 399 -24.87 -13.79 25.19
CA GLY A 399 -23.48 -13.36 24.95
C GLY A 399 -23.22 -11.85 25.02
N TYR A 400 -24.25 -10.99 24.99
CA TYR A 400 -24.07 -9.54 24.97
C TYR A 400 -23.68 -8.94 26.32
N SER A 401 -23.67 -9.73 27.40
CA SER A 401 -23.16 -9.30 28.72
C SER A 401 -21.71 -8.80 28.68
N VAL A 402 -20.92 -9.22 27.69
CA VAL A 402 -19.55 -8.73 27.47
C VAL A 402 -19.50 -7.21 27.25
N TYR A 403 -20.53 -6.64 26.64
CA TYR A 403 -20.61 -5.20 26.36
C TYR A 403 -20.96 -4.35 27.60
N LEU A 404 -21.12 -4.99 28.76
CA LEU A 404 -21.23 -4.35 30.08
C LEU A 404 -19.96 -4.56 30.93
N GLN A 405 -18.94 -5.25 30.40
CA GLN A 405 -17.73 -5.55 31.15
C GLN A 405 -16.99 -4.27 31.53
N LEU A 406 -16.67 -4.15 32.81
CA LEU A 406 -15.74 -3.16 33.36
C LEU A 406 -14.74 -3.84 34.28
N PRO A 407 -13.44 -3.53 34.14
CA PRO A 407 -12.41 -4.17 34.94
C PRO A 407 -12.31 -3.48 36.34
N PRO A 408 -11.69 -4.14 37.34
CA PRO A 408 -11.68 -3.64 38.71
C PRO A 408 -10.88 -2.34 38.90
N GLU A 409 -9.94 -2.03 38.01
CA GLU A 409 -9.14 -0.81 38.02
C GLU A 409 -9.91 0.47 37.70
N ILE A 410 -11.15 0.37 37.17
CA ILE A 410 -12.00 1.56 36.98
C ILE A 410 -12.32 2.16 38.34
N THR A 411 -11.81 3.37 38.55
CA THR A 411 -11.80 4.02 39.85
C THR A 411 -13.20 4.31 40.39
N PRO A 412 -13.35 4.43 41.72
CA PRO A 412 -14.60 4.85 42.33
C PRO A 412 -15.10 6.21 41.81
N ARG A 413 -14.19 7.17 41.56
CA ARG A 413 -14.55 8.51 41.07
C ARG A 413 -15.11 8.47 39.65
N THR A 414 -14.57 7.62 38.76
CA THR A 414 -15.11 7.42 37.41
C THR A 414 -16.52 6.82 37.44
N ARG A 415 -16.76 5.83 38.31
CA ARG A 415 -18.10 5.23 38.48
C ARG A 415 -19.10 6.22 39.06
N GLU A 416 -18.68 7.04 40.01
CA GLU A 416 -19.54 8.04 40.64
C GLU A 416 -19.89 9.18 39.69
N LEU A 417 -18.93 9.60 38.84
CA LEU A 417 -19.19 10.55 37.78
C LEU A 417 -20.29 10.05 36.83
N ALA A 418 -20.23 8.78 36.42
CA ALA A 418 -21.26 8.18 35.56
C ALA A 418 -22.65 8.23 36.20
N ARG A 419 -22.76 7.88 37.49
CA ARG A 419 -24.03 7.97 38.25
C ARG A 419 -24.53 9.41 38.38
N THR A 420 -23.62 10.35 38.60
CA THR A 420 -23.95 11.78 38.76
C THR A 420 -24.52 12.35 37.46
N ILE A 421 -23.85 12.10 36.33
CA ILE A 421 -24.30 12.55 35.00
C ILE A 421 -25.67 11.99 34.65
N THR A 422 -25.96 10.76 35.08
CA THR A 422 -27.17 10.01 34.72
C THR A 422 -28.25 9.99 35.80
N ALA A 423 -28.11 10.82 36.83
CA ALA A 423 -29.06 10.87 37.94
C ALA A 423 -30.47 11.20 37.45
N GLY A 424 -31.45 10.38 37.86
CA GLY A 424 -32.86 10.53 37.47
C GLY A 424 -33.23 10.00 36.07
N MET A 425 -32.25 9.53 35.29
CA MET A 425 -32.51 8.97 33.95
C MET A 425 -32.80 7.47 34.04
N THR A 426 -33.83 7.02 33.31
CA THR A 426 -34.27 5.62 33.37
C THR A 426 -33.87 4.82 32.14
N THR A 427 -33.91 5.44 30.96
CA THR A 427 -33.64 4.74 29.69
C THR A 427 -32.15 4.71 29.35
N HIS A 428 -31.71 3.68 28.61
CA HIS A 428 -30.33 3.64 28.09
C HIS A 428 -30.01 4.84 27.19
N PHE A 429 -31.00 5.32 26.44
CA PHE A 429 -30.83 6.42 25.49
C PHE A 429 -30.54 7.73 26.22
N GLU A 430 -31.32 8.06 27.24
CA GLU A 430 -31.11 9.26 28.05
C GLU A 430 -29.74 9.25 28.73
N LYS A 431 -29.36 8.11 29.30
CA LYS A 431 -28.04 7.92 29.94
C LYS A 431 -26.90 8.13 28.95
N ALA A 432 -26.98 7.49 27.78
CA ALA A 432 -25.98 7.61 26.73
C ALA A 432 -25.87 9.06 26.23
N GLU A 433 -26.99 9.71 25.90
CA GLU A 433 -26.99 11.08 25.39
C GLU A 433 -26.46 12.09 26.43
N ALA A 434 -26.77 11.88 27.72
CA ALA A 434 -26.25 12.71 28.81
C ALA A 434 -24.74 12.56 28.98
N ILE A 435 -24.21 11.34 28.94
CA ILE A 435 -22.76 11.08 29.01
C ILE A 435 -22.05 11.70 27.81
N LYS A 436 -22.56 11.48 26.59
CA LYS A 436 -22.03 12.11 25.36
C LYS A 436 -22.00 13.64 25.49
N SER A 437 -23.13 14.24 25.86
CA SER A 437 -23.25 15.69 26.02
C SER A 437 -22.31 16.23 27.08
N TRP A 438 -22.15 15.52 28.21
CA TRP A 438 -21.23 15.91 29.27
C TRP A 438 -19.77 15.91 28.78
N LEU A 439 -19.33 14.85 28.08
CA LEU A 439 -17.98 14.76 27.55
C LEU A 439 -17.68 15.90 26.55
N ILE A 440 -18.61 16.16 25.62
CA ILE A 440 -18.48 17.23 24.63
C ILE A 440 -18.37 18.61 25.28
N ASN A 441 -19.16 18.85 26.34
CA ASN A 441 -19.24 20.17 26.98
C ASN A 441 -18.16 20.43 28.04
N ASN A 442 -17.52 19.38 28.60
CA ASN A 442 -16.61 19.53 29.75
C ASN A 442 -15.14 19.23 29.42
N LEU A 443 -14.84 18.62 28.27
CA LEU A 443 -13.49 18.20 27.87
C LEU A 443 -13.10 18.85 26.55
N SER A 444 -11.79 18.89 26.24
CA SER A 444 -11.30 19.48 24.99
C SER A 444 -10.52 18.49 24.13
N TYR A 445 -10.56 18.70 22.82
CA TYR A 445 -9.81 17.87 21.88
C TYR A 445 -8.34 18.32 21.78
N THR A 446 -7.39 17.38 21.81
CA THR A 446 -5.97 17.62 21.52
C THR A 446 -5.28 16.36 21.02
N LEU A 447 -4.27 16.53 20.17
CA LEU A 447 -3.36 15.46 19.73
C LEU A 447 -2.06 15.41 20.54
N VAL A 448 -1.75 16.50 21.25
CA VAL A 448 -0.59 16.58 22.12
C VAL A 448 -1.02 16.10 23.50
N LEU A 449 -0.48 14.95 23.92
CA LEU A 449 -0.86 14.30 25.17
C LEU A 449 0.31 14.24 26.14
N GLU A 450 -0.02 14.49 27.41
CA GLU A 450 0.86 14.24 28.54
C GLU A 450 0.73 12.79 29.02
N ASP A 451 1.83 12.23 29.52
CA ASP A 451 1.91 10.89 30.12
C ASP A 451 0.93 10.78 31.30
N PRO A 452 0.08 9.73 31.37
CA PRO A 452 -0.81 9.49 32.50
C PRO A 452 -0.11 9.19 33.84
N ARG A 453 1.22 9.14 33.92
CA ARG A 453 2.00 8.96 35.17
C ARG A 453 1.58 7.71 35.95
N ASN A 454 1.40 6.59 35.26
CA ASN A 454 0.92 5.30 35.80
C ASN A 454 -0.51 5.34 36.38
N GLN A 455 -1.31 6.38 36.14
CA GLN A 455 -2.73 6.39 36.47
C GLN A 455 -3.56 5.67 35.41
N GLU A 456 -4.80 5.28 35.77
CA GLU A 456 -5.75 4.73 34.81
C GLU A 456 -6.06 5.79 33.73
N PRO A 457 -5.87 5.50 32.42
CA PRO A 457 -5.90 6.54 31.39
C PRO A 457 -7.24 7.27 31.21
N VAL A 458 -8.37 6.59 31.40
CA VAL A 458 -9.70 7.20 31.28
C VAL A 458 -9.96 8.15 32.44
N ASP A 459 -9.66 7.72 33.66
CA ASP A 459 -9.73 8.53 34.85
C ASP A 459 -8.82 9.78 34.74
N PHE A 460 -7.55 9.61 34.36
CA PHE A 460 -6.63 10.74 34.17
C PHE A 460 -7.15 11.74 33.12
N PHE A 461 -7.74 11.24 32.04
CA PHE A 461 -8.38 12.09 31.04
C PHE A 461 -9.60 12.85 31.59
N LEU A 462 -10.48 12.21 32.36
CA LEU A 462 -11.71 12.79 32.90
C LEU A 462 -11.46 13.87 33.95
N PHE A 463 -10.49 13.66 34.84
CA PHE A 463 -10.34 14.49 36.05
C PHE A 463 -9.13 15.43 36.01
N ASP A 464 -8.01 14.97 35.47
CA ASP A 464 -6.72 15.67 35.56
C ASP A 464 -6.37 16.40 34.26
N ARG A 465 -6.23 15.65 33.16
CA ARG A 465 -5.79 16.20 31.86
C ARG A 465 -6.89 16.99 31.17
N LYS A 466 -8.13 16.51 31.22
CA LYS A 466 -9.33 17.08 30.57
C LYS A 466 -9.21 17.37 29.06
N LYS A 467 -8.18 16.82 28.43
CA LYS A 467 -7.88 16.99 27.01
C LYS A 467 -7.44 15.66 26.42
N GLY A 468 -7.94 15.30 25.24
CA GLY A 468 -7.64 14.03 24.58
C GLY A 468 -8.05 14.00 23.12
N HIS A 469 -7.68 12.96 22.38
CA HIS A 469 -8.19 12.72 21.02
C HIS A 469 -9.34 11.70 21.05
N CYS A 470 -9.86 11.34 19.87
CA CYS A 470 -11.05 10.50 19.68
C CYS A 470 -11.03 9.21 20.52
N GLU A 471 -9.94 8.44 20.53
CA GLU A 471 -9.84 7.21 21.36
C GLU A 471 -10.09 7.45 22.85
N TYR A 472 -9.67 8.59 23.42
CA TYR A 472 -9.91 8.91 24.83
C TYR A 472 -11.38 9.29 25.07
N PHE A 473 -11.97 10.06 24.17
CA PHE A 473 -13.40 10.39 24.23
C PHE A 473 -14.25 9.13 24.12
N ALA A 474 -13.97 8.26 23.14
CA ALA A 474 -14.68 7.01 22.94
C ALA A 474 -14.52 6.07 24.16
N SER A 475 -13.27 5.88 24.62
CA SER A 475 -13.01 5.05 25.80
C SER A 475 -13.70 5.56 27.06
N ALA A 476 -13.70 6.88 27.28
CA ALA A 476 -14.39 7.47 28.42
C ALA A 476 -15.90 7.29 28.33
N PHE A 477 -16.49 7.49 27.15
CA PHE A 477 -17.91 7.25 26.93
C PHE A 477 -18.28 5.80 27.21
N ALA A 478 -17.56 4.83 26.62
CA ALA A 478 -17.82 3.42 26.84
C ALA A 478 -17.68 3.02 28.31
N VAL A 479 -16.64 3.48 29.01
CA VAL A 479 -16.45 3.19 30.44
C VAL A 479 -17.57 3.77 31.29
N LEU A 480 -17.94 5.04 31.08
CA LEU A 480 -19.02 5.70 31.82
C LEU A 480 -20.38 5.04 31.53
N ALA A 481 -20.67 4.73 30.27
CA ALA A 481 -21.92 4.10 29.85
C ALA A 481 -22.08 2.70 30.48
N ARG A 482 -21.03 1.87 30.40
CA ARG A 482 -21.03 0.54 31.03
C ARG A 482 -21.17 0.61 32.56
N ALA A 483 -20.65 1.67 33.19
CA ALA A 483 -20.74 1.84 34.65
C ALA A 483 -22.17 2.04 35.15
N VAL A 484 -23.08 2.46 34.26
CA VAL A 484 -24.50 2.69 34.56
C VAL A 484 -25.43 1.71 33.84
N GLY A 485 -24.87 0.60 33.36
CA GLY A 485 -25.60 -0.52 32.78
C GLY A 485 -25.97 -0.37 31.31
N VAL A 486 -25.39 0.60 30.60
CA VAL A 486 -25.63 0.78 29.16
C VAL A 486 -24.64 -0.10 28.38
N PRO A 487 -25.12 -1.05 27.54
CA PRO A 487 -24.25 -1.92 26.77
C PRO A 487 -23.63 -1.15 25.61
N THR A 488 -22.29 -1.08 25.60
CA THR A 488 -21.53 -0.24 24.68
C THR A 488 -20.30 -0.98 24.16
N ARG A 489 -19.90 -0.74 22.92
CA ARG A 489 -18.62 -1.18 22.36
C ARG A 489 -17.91 -0.01 21.68
N GLN A 490 -16.59 0.01 21.76
CA GLN A 490 -15.78 0.98 21.02
C GLN A 490 -15.64 0.51 19.57
N VAL A 491 -15.62 1.45 18.63
CA VAL A 491 -15.43 1.20 17.19
C VAL A 491 -14.31 2.07 16.66
N ASN A 492 -13.45 1.48 15.83
CA ASN A 492 -12.49 2.21 15.02
C ASN A 492 -12.80 2.07 13.53
N GLY A 493 -12.69 3.19 12.84
CA GLY A 493 -13.06 3.34 11.43
C GLY A 493 -12.48 4.61 10.86
N PHE A 494 -13.15 5.15 9.86
CA PHE A 494 -12.87 6.49 9.34
C PHE A 494 -14.10 7.37 9.50
N LEU A 495 -13.91 8.68 9.61
CA LEU A 495 -15.00 9.65 9.65
C LEU A 495 -14.85 10.66 8.52
N GLY A 496 -15.90 10.81 7.72
CA GLY A 496 -15.98 11.83 6.67
C GLY A 496 -15.44 11.33 5.33
N GLY A 497 -14.49 12.06 4.74
CA GLY A 497 -13.94 11.80 3.41
C GLY A 497 -14.18 12.97 2.44
N GLU A 498 -13.33 13.06 1.43
CA GLU A 498 -13.34 14.15 0.46
C GLU A 498 -14.06 13.74 -0.83
N TRP A 499 -15.09 14.49 -1.23
CA TRP A 499 -15.75 14.27 -2.51
C TRP A 499 -14.82 14.60 -3.68
N ASN A 500 -14.64 13.65 -4.60
CA ASN A 500 -13.92 13.84 -5.86
C ASN A 500 -14.91 14.08 -7.01
N GLU A 501 -15.02 15.34 -7.43
CA GLU A 501 -15.94 15.76 -8.50
C GLU A 501 -15.58 15.23 -9.90
N TYR A 502 -14.34 14.77 -10.13
CA TYR A 502 -13.88 14.37 -11.46
C TYR A 502 -14.29 12.94 -11.83
N GLN A 503 -14.43 12.05 -10.84
CA GLN A 503 -14.82 10.66 -11.04
C GLN A 503 -16.06 10.24 -10.22
N GLY A 504 -16.58 11.11 -9.35
CA GLY A 504 -17.85 10.87 -8.66
C GLY A 504 -17.77 9.88 -7.50
N TYR A 505 -16.72 9.94 -6.69
CA TYR A 505 -16.52 9.09 -5.52
C TYR A 505 -16.10 9.89 -4.27
N VAL A 506 -16.25 9.28 -3.09
CA VAL A 506 -15.72 9.79 -1.82
C VAL A 506 -14.34 9.18 -1.57
N ALA A 507 -13.31 10.02 -1.44
CA ALA A 507 -11.95 9.64 -1.12
C ALA A 507 -11.75 9.68 0.41
N VAL A 508 -11.51 8.53 1.01
CA VAL A 508 -11.20 8.41 2.44
C VAL A 508 -9.70 8.20 2.61
N ARG A 509 -9.09 9.00 3.48
CA ARG A 509 -7.64 9.06 3.69
C ARG A 509 -7.24 8.44 5.03
N ALA A 510 -5.97 8.04 5.14
CA ALA A 510 -5.40 7.50 6.35
C ALA A 510 -5.57 8.45 7.56
N GLY A 511 -5.47 9.77 7.33
CA GLY A 511 -5.70 10.79 8.34
C GLY A 511 -7.15 10.95 8.81
N ASP A 512 -8.11 10.32 8.14
CA ASP A 512 -9.53 10.34 8.53
C ASP A 512 -9.85 9.27 9.59
N ALA A 513 -8.84 8.55 10.08
CA ALA A 513 -8.99 7.51 11.10
C ALA A 513 -9.62 8.11 12.37
N HIS A 514 -10.69 7.47 12.84
CA HIS A 514 -11.52 7.98 13.92
C HIS A 514 -12.05 6.85 14.80
N SER A 515 -12.32 7.20 16.06
CA SER A 515 -12.84 6.29 17.07
C SER A 515 -14.12 6.85 17.66
N TRP A 516 -15.14 6.00 17.78
CA TRP A 516 -16.44 6.32 18.35
C TRP A 516 -16.98 5.09 19.09
N ASP A 517 -18.23 5.15 19.54
CA ASP A 517 -18.89 4.05 20.24
C ASP A 517 -20.20 3.64 19.58
N GLU A 518 -20.61 2.40 19.81
CA GLU A 518 -21.94 1.93 19.49
C GLU A 518 -22.64 1.49 20.78
N VAL A 519 -23.90 1.91 20.94
CA VAL A 519 -24.76 1.52 22.06
C VAL A 519 -25.81 0.54 21.57
N TYR A 520 -25.99 -0.55 22.31
CA TYR A 520 -27.01 -1.55 21.97
C TYR A 520 -28.35 -1.22 22.61
N PHE A 521 -29.37 -1.08 21.77
CA PHE A 521 -30.75 -0.86 22.18
C PHE A 521 -31.60 -2.09 21.84
N PRO A 522 -32.20 -2.78 22.82
CA PRO A 522 -33.02 -3.96 22.55
C PRO A 522 -34.13 -3.67 21.52
N ARG A 523 -34.28 -4.54 20.52
CA ARG A 523 -35.22 -4.42 19.38
C ARG A 523 -34.88 -3.32 18.34
N VAL A 524 -33.85 -2.52 18.59
CA VAL A 524 -33.35 -1.51 17.64
C VAL A 524 -31.98 -1.93 17.07
N GLY A 525 -31.13 -2.53 17.91
CA GLY A 525 -29.78 -2.96 17.55
C GLY A 525 -28.70 -1.95 17.99
N TRP A 526 -27.53 -2.06 17.38
CA TRP A 526 -26.42 -1.14 17.59
C TRP A 526 -26.67 0.22 16.93
N VAL A 527 -26.41 1.30 17.67
CA VAL A 527 -26.52 2.67 17.18
C VAL A 527 -25.25 3.45 17.52
N THR A 528 -24.72 4.19 16.54
CA THR A 528 -23.52 5.03 16.67
C THR A 528 -23.72 6.20 17.62
N PHE A 529 -22.79 6.36 18.56
CA PHE A 529 -22.62 7.50 19.46
C PHE A 529 -21.18 8.01 19.34
N ASP A 530 -21.02 9.25 18.87
CA ASP A 530 -19.71 9.90 18.81
C ASP A 530 -19.59 10.96 19.92
N PRO A 531 -18.78 10.71 20.97
CA PRO A 531 -18.54 11.67 22.05
C PRO A 531 -17.51 12.74 21.70
N THR A 532 -16.98 12.78 20.47
CA THR A 532 -15.97 13.77 20.06
C THR A 532 -16.63 15.10 19.68
N PRO A 533 -16.14 16.25 20.20
CA PRO A 533 -16.71 17.56 19.86
C PRO A 533 -16.67 17.87 18.35
N SER A 534 -17.82 18.23 17.76
CA SER A 534 -18.00 18.45 16.32
C SER A 534 -17.14 19.57 15.72
N ALA A 535 -16.84 20.64 16.48
CA ALA A 535 -15.94 21.72 16.04
C ALA A 535 -14.50 21.25 15.73
N SER A 536 -14.14 20.03 16.17
CA SER A 536 -12.85 19.39 15.86
C SER A 536 -12.92 18.37 14.71
N ILE A 537 -14.14 18.02 14.27
CA ILE A 537 -14.47 17.13 13.15
C ILE A 537 -14.48 17.93 11.83
N ASP A 538 -14.74 19.25 11.87
CA ASP A 538 -14.71 20.17 10.71
C ASP A 538 -13.33 20.30 10.01
N VAL A 539 -12.31 19.60 10.52
CA VAL A 539 -10.96 19.49 9.94
C VAL A 539 -10.80 18.20 9.09
N LEU A 540 -11.80 17.32 9.04
CA LEU A 540 -11.81 16.04 8.31
C LEU A 540 -12.27 16.16 6.85
N GLY A 541 -11.69 17.13 6.13
CA GLY A 541 -11.66 17.03 4.67
C GLY A 541 -12.94 17.41 3.92
N ARG A 542 -13.73 18.39 4.41
CA ARG A 542 -14.51 19.21 3.47
C ARG A 542 -13.51 19.98 2.60
N GLY A 543 -13.20 19.35 1.47
CA GLY A 543 -12.13 19.73 0.56
C GLY A 543 -12.10 21.23 0.36
N SER A 544 -11.02 21.86 0.81
CA SER A 544 -10.84 23.29 0.60
C SER A 544 -11.05 23.61 -0.88
N ASP A 545 -11.74 24.70 -1.18
CA ASP A 545 -11.97 25.14 -2.56
C ASP A 545 -10.72 25.75 -3.22
N GLY A 546 -9.62 25.82 -2.48
CA GLY A 546 -8.34 26.34 -2.94
C GLY A 546 -7.77 25.55 -4.12
N LEU A 547 -7.05 26.26 -4.99
CA LEU A 547 -6.44 25.70 -6.20
C LEU A 547 -5.56 24.46 -5.93
N ARG A 548 -4.84 24.43 -4.80
CA ARG A 548 -3.99 23.30 -4.40
C ARG A 548 -4.80 22.02 -4.14
N ALA A 549 -5.95 22.13 -3.47
CA ALA A 549 -6.80 20.97 -3.20
C ALA A 549 -7.52 20.48 -4.47
N ARG A 550 -7.92 21.39 -5.38
CA ARG A 550 -8.42 21.01 -6.70
C ARG A 550 -7.37 20.23 -7.51
N ILE A 551 -6.12 20.68 -7.52
CA ILE A 551 -5.01 19.95 -8.16
C ILE A 551 -4.78 18.59 -7.48
N GLY A 552 -4.82 18.53 -6.14
CA GLY A 552 -4.73 17.27 -5.40
C GLY A 552 -5.79 16.26 -5.82
N ARG A 553 -7.07 16.66 -5.82
CA ARG A 553 -8.18 15.81 -6.26
C ARG A 553 -8.06 15.36 -7.73
N MET A 554 -7.55 16.23 -8.60
CA MET A 554 -7.26 15.87 -9.99
C MET A 554 -6.09 14.88 -10.11
N LEU A 555 -5.05 14.99 -9.29
CA LEU A 555 -3.96 14.01 -9.28
C LEU A 555 -4.43 12.66 -8.73
N ASP A 556 -5.32 12.67 -7.74
CA ASP A 556 -5.92 11.47 -7.15
C ASP A 556 -6.77 10.69 -8.15
N THR A 557 -7.30 11.31 -9.22
CA THR A 557 -8.00 10.58 -10.31
C THR A 557 -7.08 9.96 -11.35
N LEU A 558 -5.80 10.35 -11.38
CA LEU A 558 -4.82 9.80 -12.31
C LEU A 558 -4.05 8.59 -11.75
N ARG A 559 -4.28 8.25 -10.47
CA ARG A 559 -3.72 7.09 -9.76
C ARG A 559 -4.78 6.02 -9.61
#